data_AF-A0A6G4U6R0-F1
#
_entry.id   AF-A0A6G4U6R0-F1
#
_cell.length_a   1.000
_cell.length_b   1.000
_cell.length_c   1.000
_cell.angle_alpha   90.00
_cell.angle_beta   90.00
_cell.angle_gamma   90.00
#
_symmetry.space_group_name_H-M   'P 1'
#
loop_
_entity.id
_entity.type
_entity.pdbx_description
1 polymer ?
#
loop_
_entity_poly.entity_id
_entity_poly.type
_entity_poly.pdbx_seq_one_letter_code
_entity_poly.pdbx_strand_id
1 'polypeptide(L)' 'MWSHLVSDVSYDELHDFAERLGVPRRGFDGDHYDVPSRLYDNAVALGAKPIGSKELVGRLTEAGLRRRKRGGRRD' A
#
# COMPACT_ATOMS: atom_id res chain seq x y z
N MET A 1 0.29 15.28 -2.33
CA MET A 1 -0.66 14.24 -1.88
C MET A 1 0.08 12.89 -1.97
N TRP A 2 -0.38 11.88 -1.25
CA TRP A 2 0.19 10.52 -1.26
C TRP A 2 -0.95 9.53 -1.39
N SER A 3 -0.67 8.37 -2.00
CA SER A 3 -1.59 7.26 -2.15
C SER A 3 -1.07 6.05 -1.41
N HIS A 4 -1.92 5.35 -0.68
CA HIS A 4 -1.54 4.08 -0.04
C HIS A 4 -1.74 2.94 -1.04
N LEU A 5 -0.67 2.21 -1.33
CA LEU A 5 -0.71 1.00 -2.13
C LEU A 5 -0.67 -0.22 -1.20
N VAL A 6 -1.60 -1.15 -1.41
CA VAL A 6 -1.80 -2.35 -0.59
C VAL A 6 -2.09 -3.55 -1.50
N SER A 7 -1.96 -4.76 -0.95
CA SER A 7 -2.54 -5.98 -1.54
C SER A 7 -3.50 -6.60 -0.53
N ASP A 8 -4.61 -7.15 -1.03
CA ASP A 8 -5.56 -7.99 -0.29
C ASP A 8 -5.29 -9.49 -0.47
N VAL A 9 -4.18 -9.87 -1.13
CA VAL A 9 -3.77 -11.25 -1.35
C VAL A 9 -2.53 -11.61 -0.53
N SER A 10 -1.43 -10.86 -0.67
CA SER A 10 -0.18 -11.15 0.03
C SER A 10 0.80 -9.97 0.00
N TYR A 11 1.75 -9.95 0.93
CA TYR A 11 2.84 -8.96 0.88
C TYR A 11 3.81 -9.22 -0.27
N ASP A 12 4.01 -10.47 -0.69
CA ASP A 12 4.90 -10.79 -1.81
C ASP A 12 4.39 -10.13 -3.11
N GLU A 13 3.09 -10.25 -3.40
CA GLU A 13 2.48 -9.53 -4.53
C GLU A 13 2.66 -8.02 -4.40
N LEU A 14 2.46 -7.47 -3.20
CA LEU A 14 2.63 -6.04 -2.95
C LEU A 14 4.07 -5.58 -3.20
N HIS A 15 5.06 -6.38 -2.77
CA HIS A 15 6.47 -6.10 -2.98
C HIS A 15 6.85 -6.15 -4.45
N ASP A 16 6.41 -7.18 -5.19
CA ASP A 16 6.66 -7.33 -6.61
C ASP A 16 6.03 -6.18 -7.42
N PHE A 17 4.81 -5.78 -7.05
CA PHE A 17 4.15 -4.63 -7.66
C PHE A 17 4.89 -3.33 -7.39
N ALA A 18 5.31 -3.10 -6.14
CA ALA A 18 6.03 -1.89 -5.75
C ALA A 18 7.39 -1.78 -6.48
N GLU A 19 8.10 -2.89 -6.66
CA GLU A 19 9.34 -2.94 -7.42
C GLU A 19 9.13 -2.55 -8.88
N ARG A 20 8.10 -3.11 -9.53
CA ARG A 20 7.71 -2.76 -10.92
C ARG A 20 7.29 -1.31 -11.06
N LEU A 21 6.68 -0.72 -10.04
CA LEU A 21 6.32 0.70 -9.99
C LEU A 21 7.54 1.62 -9.74
N GLY A 22 8.69 1.06 -9.37
CA GLY A 22 9.91 1.80 -9.02
C GLY A 22 9.91 2.34 -7.58
N VAL A 23 9.07 1.80 -6.70
CA VAL A 23 9.04 2.13 -5.27
C VAL A 23 10.02 1.22 -4.52
N PRO A 24 11.01 1.78 -3.80
CA PRO A 24 12.03 0.97 -3.16
C PRO A 24 11.46 0.18 -1.98
N ARG A 25 11.96 -1.05 -1.75
CA ARG A 25 11.52 -1.94 -0.65
C ARG A 25 11.51 -1.28 0.73
N ARG A 26 12.45 -0.35 1.01
CA ARG A 26 12.51 0.42 2.27
C ARG A 26 11.30 1.33 2.52
N GLY A 27 10.47 1.59 1.51
CA GLY A 27 9.24 2.37 1.62
C GLY A 27 8.05 1.57 2.17
N PHE A 28 8.24 0.30 2.52
CA PHE A 28 7.21 -0.53 3.12
C PHE A 28 7.01 -0.17 4.60
N ASP A 29 5.80 0.25 4.99
CA ASP A 29 5.44 0.57 6.38
C ASP A 29 4.60 -0.55 7.04
N GLY A 30 4.99 -1.79 6.80
CA GLY A 30 4.47 -2.97 7.51
C GLY A 30 3.23 -3.62 6.90
N ASP A 31 2.33 -2.85 6.28
CA ASP A 31 1.19 -3.39 5.52
C ASP A 31 0.89 -2.65 4.20
N HIS A 32 1.63 -1.58 3.90
CA HIS A 32 1.41 -0.75 2.72
C HIS A 32 2.69 -0.06 2.26
N TYR A 33 2.62 0.54 1.07
CA TYR A 33 3.57 1.53 0.57
C TYR A 33 2.90 2.90 0.45
N ASP A 34 3.62 3.94 0.87
CA ASP A 34 3.29 5.33 0.53
C ASP A 34 3.81 5.66 -0.87
N VAL A 35 2.89 5.90 -1.80
CA VAL A 35 3.19 6.19 -3.20
C VAL A 35 3.04 7.68 -3.48
N PRO A 36 4.08 8.35 -4.01
CA PRO A 36 3.97 9.74 -4.45
C PRO A 36 2.90 9.92 -5.51
N SER A 37 2.12 11.01 -5.48
CA SER A 37 1.04 11.25 -6.48
C SER A 37 1.48 11.14 -7.94
N ARG A 38 2.74 11.49 -8.26
CA ARG A 38 3.28 11.35 -9.63
C ARG A 38 3.33 9.92 -10.15
N LEU A 39 3.28 8.91 -9.27
CA LEU A 39 3.27 7.50 -9.63
C LEU A 39 1.86 6.91 -9.64
N TYR A 40 0.82 7.70 -9.31
CA TYR A 40 -0.55 7.22 -9.23
C TYR A 40 -1.04 6.66 -10.58
N ASP A 41 -0.90 7.43 -11.66
CA ASP A 41 -1.34 7.01 -12.98
C ASP A 41 -0.54 5.78 -13.47
N ASN A 42 0.75 5.71 -13.15
CA ASN A 42 1.59 4.55 -13.45
C ASN A 42 1.14 3.31 -12.66
N ALA A 43 0.76 3.46 -11.39
CA ALA A 43 0.22 2.35 -10.60
C ALA A 43 -1.08 1.83 -11.22
N VAL A 44 -1.99 2.71 -11.61
CA VAL A 44 -3.23 2.32 -12.29
C VAL A 44 -2.93 1.63 -13.63
N ALA A 45 -2.01 2.17 -14.43
CA ALA A 45 -1.58 1.57 -15.69
C ALA A 45 -0.92 0.19 -15.52
N LEU A 46 -0.23 -0.05 -14.40
CA LEU A 46 0.35 -1.35 -14.04
C LEU A 46 -0.67 -2.35 -13.47
N GLY A 47 -1.93 -1.93 -13.27
CA GLY A 47 -3.03 -2.78 -12.83
C GLY A 47 -3.54 -2.53 -11.41
N ALA A 48 -3.05 -1.51 -10.71
CA ALA A 48 -3.63 -1.13 -9.42
C ALA A 48 -5.06 -0.61 -9.60
N LYS A 49 -5.96 -1.00 -8.70
CA LYS A 49 -7.36 -0.56 -8.72
C LYS A 49 -7.54 0.65 -7.78
N PRO A 50 -7.98 1.81 -8.30
CA PRO A 50 -8.26 2.95 -7.44
C PRO A 50 -9.53 2.71 -6.65
N ILE A 51 -9.40 2.69 -5.33
CA ILE A 51 -10.50 2.47 -4.38
C ILE A 51 -10.48 3.50 -3.26
N GLY A 52 -11.61 3.67 -2.60
CA GLY A 52 -11.72 4.59 -1.47
C GLY A 52 -11.00 4.08 -0.22
N SER A 53 -10.54 4.99 0.65
CA SER A 53 -9.80 4.65 1.86
C SER A 53 -10.54 3.67 2.79
N LYS A 54 -11.87 3.79 2.90
CA LYS A 54 -12.69 2.88 3.72
C LYS A 54 -12.70 1.46 3.16
N GLU A 55 -12.83 1.33 1.84
CA GLU A 55 -12.80 0.03 1.16
C GLU A 55 -11.41 -0.62 1.28
N LEU A 56 -10.35 0.16 1.05
CA LEU A 56 -8.96 -0.27 1.18
C LEU A 56 -8.68 -0.86 2.58
N VAL A 57 -9.14 -0.15 3.61
CA VAL A 57 -9.07 -0.61 5.01
C VAL A 57 -9.85 -1.90 5.24
N GLY A 58 -11.05 -2.03 4.66
CA GLY A 58 -11.90 -3.22 4.76
C GLY A 58 -11.20 -4.45 4.18
N ARG A 59 -10.77 -4.38 2.92
CA ARG A 59 -10.09 -5.47 2.21
C ARG A 59 -8.82 -5.94 2.93
N LEU A 60 -7.97 -4.99 3.38
CA LEU A 60 -6.79 -5.32 4.18
C LEU A 60 -7.11 -6.06 5.49
N THR A 61 -8.24 -5.69 6.12
CA THR A 61 -8.67 -6.32 7.37
C THR A 61 -9.21 -7.72 7.11
N GLU A 62 -10.03 -7.88 6.08
CA GLU A 62 -10.59 -9.17 5.64
C GLU A 62 -9.48 -10.15 5.21
N ALA A 63 -8.45 -9.65 4.53
CA ALA A 63 -7.27 -10.42 4.15
C ALA A 63 -6.35 -10.80 5.34
N GLY A 64 -6.59 -10.24 6.54
CA GLY A 64 -5.70 -10.43 7.69
C GLY A 64 -4.33 -9.76 7.56
N LEU A 65 -4.15 -8.88 6.57
CA LEU A 65 -2.88 -8.22 6.24
C LEU A 65 -2.74 -6.85 6.92
N ARG A 66 -3.80 -6.31 7.52
CA ARG A 66 -3.74 -5.02 8.21
C ARG A 66 -2.81 -5.07 9.43
N ARG A 67 -1.79 -4.22 9.44
CA ARG A 67 -0.94 -3.94 10.60
C ARG A 67 -1.18 -2.53 11.10
N ARG A 68 -1.82 -2.42 12.26
CA ARG A 68 -1.93 -1.13 12.94
C ARG A 68 -0.56 -0.74 13.49
N LYS A 69 -0.01 0.39 13.04
CA LYS A 69 1.12 1.04 13.71
C LYS A 69 0.70 1.33 15.16
N ARG A 70 1.29 0.63 16.13
CA ARG A 70 1.07 0.95 17.55
C ARG A 70 1.60 2.37 17.76
N GLY A 71 0.73 3.28 18.17
CA GLY A 71 1.08 4.69 18.33
C GLY A 71 2.33 4.82 19.20
N GLY A 72 3.42 5.30 18.61
CA GLY A 72 4.53 5.81 19.40
C GLY A 72 4.00 6.97 20.21
N ARG A 73 3.91 6.80 21.54
CA ARG A 73 3.95 7.96 22.43
C ARG A 73 5.24 8.67 22.08
N ARG A 74 5.12 9.91 21.63
CA ARG A 74 6.23 10.85 21.57
C ARG A 74 6.34 11.37 22.99
N ASP A 75 7.41 11.02 23.68
CA ASP A 75 7.90 11.80 24.82
C ASP A 75 8.47 13.14 24.30
#